data_AF-S4W7C3-F1
#
_entry.id   AF-S4W7C3-F1
#
_cell.length_a   1.000
_cell.length_b   1.000
_cell.length_c   1.000
_cell.angle_alpha   90.00
_cell.angle_beta   90.00
_cell.angle_gamma   90.00
#
_symmetry.space_group_name_H-M   'P 1'
#
loop_
_entity.id
_entity.type
_entity.pdbx_description
1 polymer ?
#
loop_
_entity_poly.entity_id
_entity_poly.type
_entity_poly.pdbx_seq_one_letter_code
_entity_poly.pdbx_strand_id
1 'polypeptide(L)'
;MKSAAFYFSTLSGIEEEKLIVPLSWDQSHLLNTTVIIGNPGGTTLGLIGKISTGWPYTPSVPTANYVPEPNSGRKPIQRNMDLKIERRVSIGSRKVSLFARVYNLFDTRNARYVFDDTGSPKYTYEYRSIQETEQFKAHYGDPGIHTWEEYTTRPQYYSSPRSFKIGFSLDF
;
A
#
# COMPACT_ATOMS: atom_id res chain seq x y z
N MET A 1 5.56 -1.37 -29.27
CA MET A 1 5.15 -2.18 -30.45
C MET A 1 3.63 -2.28 -30.66
N LYS A 2 2.76 -2.20 -29.63
CA LYS A 2 1.29 -2.31 -29.83
C LYS A 2 0.58 -1.06 -30.40
N SER A 3 1.00 0.17 -30.10
CA SER A 3 0.35 1.37 -30.71
C SER A 3 0.62 1.52 -32.21
N ALA A 4 1.74 0.99 -32.72
CA ALA A 4 1.98 0.91 -34.16
C ALA A 4 1.14 -0.20 -34.82
N ALA A 5 0.88 -1.29 -34.08
CA ALA A 5 0.07 -2.40 -34.56
C ALA A 5 -1.40 -2.01 -34.80
N PHE A 6 -1.99 -1.11 -33.99
CA PHE A 6 -3.33 -0.55 -34.28
C PHE A 6 -3.38 0.21 -35.63
N TYR A 7 -2.35 1.00 -35.95
CA TYR A 7 -2.27 1.73 -37.22
C TYR A 7 -2.05 0.78 -38.42
N PHE A 8 -1.23 -0.26 -38.28
CA PHE A 8 -0.99 -1.23 -39.36
C PHE A 8 -2.11 -2.29 -39.50
N SER A 9 -2.82 -2.61 -38.42
CA SER A 9 -3.97 -3.54 -38.42
C SER A 9 -5.20 -2.92 -39.08
N THR A 10 -5.48 -1.64 -38.79
CA THR A 10 -6.54 -0.88 -39.47
C THR A 10 -6.31 -0.75 -40.99
N LEU A 11 -5.05 -0.64 -41.43
CA LEU A 11 -4.68 -0.64 -42.85
C LEU A 11 -4.76 -2.02 -43.52
N SER A 12 -4.64 -3.11 -42.76
CA SER A 12 -4.67 -4.48 -43.27
C SER A 12 -6.03 -5.18 -43.15
N GLY A 13 -7.03 -4.52 -42.52
CA GLY A 13 -8.38 -5.05 -42.36
C GLY A 13 -8.51 -6.17 -41.32
N ILE A 14 -7.47 -6.40 -40.51
CA ILE A 14 -7.45 -7.39 -39.43
C ILE A 14 -7.80 -6.65 -38.13
N GLU A 15 -8.88 -7.04 -37.45
CA GLU A 15 -9.25 -6.44 -36.15
C GLU A 15 -8.30 -6.95 -35.05
N GLU A 16 -7.77 -6.04 -34.23
CA GLU A 16 -6.98 -6.44 -33.04
C GLU A 16 -7.87 -7.18 -32.02
N GLU A 17 -7.27 -8.16 -31.36
CA GLU A 17 -7.96 -8.93 -30.32
C GLU A 17 -8.39 -8.04 -29.15
N LYS A 18 -9.68 -8.06 -28.83
CA LYS A 18 -10.23 -7.37 -27.65
C LYS A 18 -9.94 -8.20 -26.41
N LEU A 19 -8.98 -7.74 -25.62
CA LEU A 19 -8.62 -8.37 -24.35
C LEU A 19 -9.47 -7.80 -23.21
N ILE A 20 -9.94 -8.68 -22.32
CA ILE A 20 -10.56 -8.27 -21.06
C ILE A 20 -9.43 -7.92 -20.10
N VAL A 21 -9.27 -6.63 -19.79
CA VAL A 21 -8.26 -6.14 -18.85
C VAL A 21 -8.88 -5.85 -17.48
N PRO A 22 -8.21 -6.20 -16.37
CA PRO A 22 -8.66 -5.81 -15.05
C PRO A 22 -8.74 -4.27 -14.93
N LEU A 23 -9.74 -3.78 -14.21
CA LEU A 23 -9.81 -2.35 -13.88
C LEU A 23 -8.74 -2.02 -12.83
N SER A 24 -8.27 -0.77 -12.78
CA SER A 24 -7.24 -0.34 -11.82
C SER A 24 -7.68 -0.45 -10.35
N TRP A 25 -8.99 -0.61 -10.13
CA TRP A 25 -9.61 -0.80 -8.83
C TRP A 25 -10.09 -2.24 -8.57
N ASP A 26 -9.80 -3.18 -9.47
CA ASP A 26 -10.23 -4.57 -9.32
C ASP A 26 -9.48 -5.30 -8.20
N GLN A 27 -10.15 -5.56 -7.07
CA GLN A 27 -9.65 -6.39 -5.97
C GLN A 27 -10.42 -7.71 -5.91
N SER A 28 -9.73 -8.83 -6.15
CA SER A 28 -10.37 -10.15 -6.24
C SER A 28 -10.89 -10.68 -4.90
N HIS A 29 -10.24 -10.36 -3.77
CA HIS A 29 -10.70 -10.76 -2.43
C HIS A 29 -10.53 -9.65 -1.39
N LEU A 30 -11.59 -9.42 -0.62
CA LEU A 30 -11.64 -8.46 0.48
C LEU A 30 -12.42 -9.07 1.65
N LEU A 31 -11.75 -9.28 2.77
CA LEU A 31 -12.36 -9.72 4.02
C LEU A 31 -12.25 -8.60 5.05
N ASN A 32 -13.41 -8.09 5.48
CA ASN A 32 -13.52 -7.16 6.60
C ASN A 32 -14.20 -7.88 7.76
N THR A 33 -13.58 -7.83 8.93
CA THR A 33 -14.06 -8.53 10.12
C THR A 33 -14.18 -7.53 11.27
N THR A 34 -15.35 -7.48 11.90
CA THR A 34 -15.58 -6.68 13.10
C THR A 34 -16.03 -7.61 14.22
N VAL A 35 -15.28 -7.61 15.32
CA VAL A 35 -15.61 -8.39 16.51
C VAL A 35 -15.73 -7.43 17.68
N ILE A 36 -16.87 -7.46 18.36
CA ILE A 36 -17.12 -6.64 19.54
C ILE A 36 -17.53 -7.59 20.67
N ILE A 37 -16.79 -7.54 21.77
CA ILE A 37 -16.97 -8.40 22.94
C ILE A 37 -17.03 -7.53 24.17
N GLY A 38 -18.02 -7.75 25.03
CA GLY A 38 -18.11 -7.08 26.33
C GLY A 38 -19.52 -6.68 26.71
N ASN A 39 -19.60 -5.87 27.76
CA ASN A 39 -20.86 -5.34 28.26
C ASN A 39 -20.99 -3.86 27.83
N PRO A 40 -22.04 -3.48 27.11
CA PRO A 40 -22.28 -2.08 26.72
C PRO A 40 -22.35 -1.10 27.90
N GLY A 41 -22.75 -1.55 29.10
CA GLY A 41 -22.75 -0.73 30.32
C GLY A 41 -21.42 -0.73 31.08
N GLY A 42 -20.43 -1.51 30.64
CA GLY A 42 -19.16 -1.70 31.33
C GLY A 42 -17.98 -1.58 30.38
N THR A 43 -17.20 -2.65 30.24
CA THR A 43 -16.04 -2.69 29.32
C THR A 43 -16.44 -3.34 28.01
N THR A 44 -16.03 -2.72 26.90
CA THR A 44 -16.17 -3.26 25.54
C THR A 44 -14.81 -3.30 24.85
N LEU A 45 -14.51 -4.43 24.24
CA LEU A 45 -13.38 -4.67 23.35
C LEU A 45 -13.90 -4.73 21.91
N GLY A 46 -13.34 -3.93 21.02
CA GLY A 46 -13.63 -3.93 19.60
C GLY A 46 -12.36 -4.22 18.80
N LEU A 47 -12.45 -5.16 17.86
CA LEU A 47 -11.41 -5.50 16.90
C LEU A 47 -11.96 -5.30 15.50
N ILE A 48 -11.21 -4.62 14.65
CA ILE A 48 -11.52 -4.43 13.22
C ILE A 48 -10.35 -4.96 12.41
N GLY A 49 -10.54 -6.09 11.75
CA GLY A 49 -9.58 -6.72 10.86
C GLY A 49 -9.92 -6.48 9.39
N LYS A 50 -8.90 -6.29 8.56
CA LYS A 50 -9.03 -6.21 7.11
C LYS A 50 -7.92 -7.00 6.44
N ILE A 51 -8.26 -7.88 5.51
CA ILE A 51 -7.33 -8.57 4.61
C ILE A 51 -7.83 -8.40 3.19
N SER A 52 -6.98 -7.93 2.28
CA SER A 52 -7.35 -7.70 0.88
C SER A 52 -6.21 -8.01 -0.07
N THR A 53 -6.55 -8.58 -1.23
CA THR A 53 -5.62 -8.65 -2.36
C THR A 53 -5.14 -7.24 -2.73
N GLY A 54 -3.88 -7.12 -3.15
CA GLY A 54 -3.36 -5.83 -3.59
C GLY A 54 -4.05 -5.33 -4.85
N TRP A 55 -4.06 -4.02 -5.02
CA TRP A 55 -4.59 -3.39 -6.21
C TRP A 55 -3.76 -3.75 -7.44
N PRO A 56 -4.38 -3.84 -8.63
CA PRO A 56 -3.64 -3.95 -9.87
C PRO A 56 -2.69 -2.78 -10.11
N TYR A 57 -1.65 -3.04 -10.88
CA TYR A 57 -0.78 -2.04 -11.48
C TYR A 57 -0.31 -2.53 -12.85
N THR A 58 0.14 -1.63 -13.72
CA THR A 58 0.71 -1.98 -15.02
C THR A 58 2.22 -2.07 -14.87
N PRO A 59 2.83 -3.25 -15.02
CA PRO A 59 4.27 -3.38 -14.91
C PRO A 59 4.97 -2.53 -15.98
N SER A 60 6.14 -1.98 -15.67
CA SER A 60 6.93 -1.18 -16.60
C SER A 60 8.40 -1.48 -16.41
N VAL A 61 8.88 -2.60 -16.97
CA VAL A 61 10.26 -3.04 -16.83
C VAL A 61 11.15 -2.30 -17.85
N PRO A 62 12.21 -1.60 -17.40
CA PRO A 62 13.20 -1.01 -18.31
C PRO A 62 13.76 -2.09 -19.24
N THR A 63 13.97 -1.78 -20.52
CA THR A 63 14.48 -2.71 -21.55
C THR A 63 13.61 -3.94 -21.87
N ALA A 64 12.35 -3.97 -21.43
CA ALA A 64 11.43 -5.01 -21.88
C ALA A 64 11.12 -4.89 -23.38
N ASN A 65 11.29 -5.98 -24.12
CA ASN A 65 10.95 -6.06 -25.55
C ASN A 65 9.45 -6.30 -25.81
N TYR A 66 8.58 -5.96 -24.87
CA TYR A 66 7.13 -6.11 -25.02
C TYR A 66 6.37 -4.94 -24.38
N VAL A 67 5.13 -4.74 -24.83
CA VAL A 67 4.22 -3.77 -24.21
C VAL A 67 3.38 -4.51 -23.15
N PRO A 68 3.53 -4.16 -21.86
CA PRO A 68 2.82 -4.80 -20.77
C PRO A 68 1.32 -4.57 -20.88
N GLU A 69 0.54 -5.58 -20.50
CA GLU A 69 -0.90 -5.47 -20.47
C GLU A 69 -1.33 -4.57 -19.31
N PRO A 70 -2.31 -3.67 -19.53
CA PRO A 70 -2.82 -2.81 -18.47
C PRO A 70 -3.26 -3.63 -17.25
N ASN A 71 -2.85 -3.20 -16.04
CA ASN A 71 -3.27 -3.80 -14.77
C ASN A 71 -2.94 -5.31 -14.61
N SER A 72 -1.94 -5.81 -15.34
CA SER A 72 -1.53 -7.22 -15.30
C SER A 72 -0.76 -7.62 -14.04
N GLY A 73 -0.12 -6.67 -13.35
CA GLY A 73 0.55 -6.88 -12.08
C GLY A 73 -0.39 -6.70 -10.88
N ARG A 74 -0.09 -7.35 -9.76
CA ARG A 74 -0.79 -7.15 -8.48
C ARG A 74 0.18 -6.67 -7.40
N LYS A 75 -0.20 -5.61 -6.69
CA LYS A 75 0.54 -5.15 -5.49
C LYS A 75 0.52 -6.23 -4.40
N PRO A 76 1.45 -6.18 -3.44
CA PRO A 76 1.44 -7.08 -2.29
C PRO A 76 0.11 -7.05 -1.52
N ILE A 77 -0.25 -8.20 -0.94
CA ILE A 77 -1.46 -8.33 -0.11
C ILE A 77 -1.41 -7.34 1.06
N GLN A 78 -2.56 -6.76 1.40
CA GLN A 78 -2.69 -5.84 2.53
C GLN A 78 -3.44 -6.50 3.68
N ARG A 79 -2.91 -6.35 4.89
CA ARG A 79 -3.53 -6.82 6.13
C ARG A 79 -3.38 -5.77 7.23
N ASN A 80 -4.48 -5.45 7.90
CA ASN A 80 -4.49 -4.51 9.01
C ASN A 80 -5.42 -5.00 10.12
N MET A 81 -5.08 -4.66 11.36
CA MET A 81 -5.94 -4.90 12.50
C MET A 81 -5.91 -3.70 13.43
N ASP A 82 -7.09 -3.18 13.75
CA ASP A 82 -7.28 -2.08 14.69
C ASP A 82 -8.00 -2.60 15.94
N LEU A 83 -7.70 -1.96 17.06
CA LEU A 83 -8.22 -2.30 18.39
C LEU A 83 -8.86 -1.06 19.02
N LYS A 84 -10.02 -1.22 19.63
CA LYS A 84 -10.64 -0.25 20.54
C LYS A 84 -10.94 -0.95 21.85
N ILE A 85 -10.53 -0.37 22.97
CA ILE A 85 -11.00 -0.73 24.30
C ILE A 85 -11.74 0.48 24.84
N GLU A 86 -12.93 0.24 25.39
CA GLU A 86 -13.78 1.27 25.98
C GLU A 86 -14.32 0.80 27.32
N ARG A 87 -14.32 1.68 28.31
CA ARG A 87 -14.89 1.44 29.64
C ARG A 87 -15.83 2.57 29.99
N ARG A 88 -17.09 2.24 30.25
CA ARG A 88 -18.06 3.17 30.81
C ARG A 88 -18.01 3.13 32.33
N VAL A 89 -17.96 4.31 32.94
CA VAL A 89 -17.92 4.51 34.39
C VAL A 89 -18.97 5.55 34.74
N SER A 90 -19.76 5.27 35.77
CA SER A 90 -20.71 6.24 36.33
C SER A 90 -20.01 7.07 37.40
N ILE A 91 -20.03 8.39 37.24
CA ILE A 91 -19.52 9.35 38.24
C ILE A 91 -20.71 10.23 38.65
N GLY A 92 -21.30 9.93 39.81
CA GLY A 92 -22.56 10.56 40.24
C GLY A 92 -23.71 10.23 39.29
N SER A 93 -24.41 11.26 38.80
CA SER A 93 -25.48 11.13 37.80
C SER A 93 -24.99 11.07 36.35
N ARG A 94 -23.69 11.21 36.10
CA ARG A 94 -23.11 11.32 34.76
C ARG A 94 -22.45 10.01 34.33
N LYS A 95 -22.52 9.72 33.02
CA LYS A 95 -21.83 8.58 32.41
C LYS A 95 -20.60 9.09 31.65
N VAL A 96 -19.44 8.52 31.97
CA VAL A 96 -18.17 8.83 31.31
C VAL A 96 -17.68 7.58 30.60
N SER A 97 -17.32 7.71 29.33
CA SER A 97 -16.71 6.64 28.53
C SER A 97 -15.23 6.92 28.35
N LEU A 98 -14.37 6.10 28.95
CA LEU A 98 -12.92 6.13 28.74
C LEU A 98 -12.56 5.17 27.61
N PHE A 99 -11.76 5.60 26.64
CA PHE A 99 -11.38 4.74 25.52
C PHE A 99 -9.90 4.85 25.15
N ALA A 100 -9.37 3.73 24.65
CA ALA A 100 -8.10 3.64 23.96
C ALA A 100 -8.32 2.99 22.60
N ARG A 101 -7.73 3.56 21.54
CA ARG A 101 -7.69 3.01 20.19
C ARG A 101 -6.25 2.77 19.79
N VAL A 102 -5.98 1.61 19.21
CA VAL A 102 -4.70 1.28 18.58
C VAL A 102 -4.97 1.00 17.12
N TYR A 103 -4.44 1.83 16.24
CA TYR A 103 -4.46 1.60 14.79
C TYR A 103 -3.21 0.83 14.38
N ASN A 104 -3.36 -0.11 13.46
CA ASN A 104 -2.28 -1.00 13.01
C ASN A 104 -1.61 -1.72 14.20
N LEU A 105 -2.40 -2.52 14.92
CA LEU A 105 -2.00 -3.21 16.16
C LEU A 105 -0.73 -4.05 16.00
N PHE A 106 -0.50 -4.63 14.82
CA PHE A 106 0.69 -5.44 14.53
C PHE A 106 1.85 -4.65 13.90
N ASP A 107 1.72 -3.34 13.71
CA ASP A 107 2.68 -2.48 12.99
C ASP A 107 3.10 -3.06 11.61
N THR A 108 2.12 -3.60 10.89
CA THR A 108 2.35 -4.13 9.54
C THR A 108 2.55 -2.97 8.57
N ARG A 109 3.65 -3.03 7.80
CA ARG A 109 3.95 -2.08 6.73
C ARG A 109 3.28 -2.52 5.42
N ASN A 110 2.02 -2.13 5.23
CA ASN A 110 1.30 -2.45 4.00
C ASN A 110 1.77 -1.58 2.84
N ALA A 111 2.08 -2.21 1.70
CA ALA A 111 2.46 -1.50 0.48
C ALA A 111 1.22 -0.84 -0.17
N ARG A 112 1.19 0.49 -0.19
CA ARG A 112 0.18 1.32 -0.89
C ARG A 112 0.56 1.53 -2.36
N TYR A 113 1.84 1.73 -2.59
CA TYR A 113 2.45 1.94 -3.89
C TYR A 113 3.61 0.96 -4.07
N VAL A 114 3.94 0.70 -5.32
CA VAL A 114 5.06 -0.15 -5.73
C VAL A 114 5.76 0.55 -6.88
N PHE A 115 7.02 0.20 -7.12
CA PHE A 115 7.66 0.54 -8.38
C PHE A 115 7.08 -0.37 -9.46
N ASP A 116 6.70 0.19 -10.60
CA ASP A 116 6.01 -0.55 -11.66
C ASP A 116 6.94 -1.57 -12.34
N ASP A 117 8.25 -1.40 -12.26
CA ASP A 117 9.22 -2.34 -12.82
C ASP A 117 9.43 -3.61 -11.98
N THR A 118 9.29 -3.52 -10.65
CA THR A 118 9.55 -4.64 -9.73
C THR A 118 8.29 -5.17 -9.06
N GLY A 119 7.22 -4.38 -9.01
CA GLY A 119 6.05 -4.67 -8.18
C GLY A 119 6.33 -4.60 -6.67
N SER A 120 7.51 -4.10 -6.29
CA SER A 120 7.96 -4.00 -4.92
C SER A 120 7.89 -2.55 -4.45
N PRO A 121 7.58 -2.27 -3.18
CA PRO A 121 7.74 -0.93 -2.61
C PRO A 121 9.18 -0.63 -2.16
N LYS A 122 10.10 -1.61 -2.27
CA LYS A 122 11.44 -1.54 -1.66
C LYS A 122 12.54 -1.14 -2.63
N TYR A 123 12.42 -1.48 -3.90
CA TYR A 123 13.48 -1.31 -4.88
C TYR A 123 12.92 -1.21 -6.29
N THR A 124 13.74 -0.71 -7.20
CA THR A 124 13.46 -0.48 -8.62
C THR A 124 14.67 -0.94 -9.44
N TYR A 125 14.40 -1.45 -10.64
CA TYR A 125 15.37 -1.69 -11.71
C TYR A 125 15.64 -0.46 -12.56
N GLU A 126 14.83 0.61 -12.42
CA GLU A 126 15.13 1.92 -12.99
C GLU A 126 16.60 2.24 -12.67
N TYR A 127 17.36 2.52 -13.75
CA TYR A 127 18.81 2.43 -13.75
C TYR A 127 19.40 3.01 -12.46
N ARG A 128 20.02 2.14 -11.64
CA ARG A 128 21.14 2.57 -10.80
C ARG A 128 22.08 3.26 -11.77
N SER A 129 22.12 4.59 -11.76
CA SER A 129 23.14 5.28 -12.52
C SER A 129 24.45 4.68 -12.04
N ILE A 130 25.26 4.15 -12.96
CA ILE A 130 26.52 3.45 -12.67
C ILE A 130 27.59 4.48 -12.19
N GLN A 131 27.13 5.65 -11.75
CA GLN A 131 27.80 6.93 -11.62
C GLN A 131 27.94 7.38 -10.16
N GLU A 132 27.06 6.97 -9.25
CA GLU A 132 26.88 7.77 -8.02
C GLU A 132 27.86 7.49 -6.87
N THR A 133 28.58 6.36 -6.88
CA THR A 133 29.59 6.13 -5.83
C THR A 133 30.99 5.97 -6.41
N GLU A 134 31.21 5.06 -7.35
CA GLU A 134 32.57 4.80 -7.84
C GLU A 134 33.09 5.89 -8.78
N GLN A 135 32.23 6.46 -9.65
CA GLN A 135 32.66 7.58 -10.51
C GLN A 135 32.77 8.89 -9.72
N PHE A 136 31.91 9.11 -8.72
CA PHE A 136 32.02 10.24 -7.81
C PHE A 136 33.32 10.16 -6.97
N LYS A 137 33.65 8.98 -6.42
CA LYS A 137 34.94 8.71 -5.77
C LYS A 137 36.11 8.92 -6.73
N ALA A 138 36.00 8.48 -7.98
CA ALA A 138 37.06 8.63 -8.98
C ALA A 138 37.30 10.09 -9.39
N HIS A 139 36.27 10.95 -9.38
CA HIS A 139 36.38 12.35 -9.81
C HIS A 139 36.68 13.31 -8.65
N TYR A 140 36.08 13.09 -7.48
CA TYR A 140 36.15 14.01 -6.33
C TYR A 140 36.95 13.46 -5.15
N GLY A 141 37.37 12.19 -5.16
CA GLY A 141 38.11 11.54 -4.07
C GLY A 141 37.25 11.10 -2.88
N ASP A 142 35.98 11.49 -2.86
CA ASP A 142 35.04 11.22 -1.77
C ASP A 142 33.83 10.40 -2.24
N PRO A 143 33.26 9.53 -1.38
CA PRO A 143 31.97 8.91 -1.66
C PRO A 143 30.87 9.98 -1.78
N GLY A 144 29.90 9.74 -2.67
CA GLY A 144 28.69 10.56 -2.72
C GLY A 144 27.98 10.63 -1.36
N ILE A 145 27.29 11.74 -1.09
CA ILE A 145 26.64 12.04 0.21
C ILE A 145 25.51 11.05 0.53
N HIS A 146 24.87 10.48 -0.50
CA HIS A 146 23.74 9.58 -0.39
C HIS A 146 23.96 8.30 -1.21
N THR A 147 23.44 7.18 -0.70
CA THR A 147 23.39 5.92 -1.44
C THR A 147 22.17 5.87 -2.36
N TRP A 148 22.21 5.05 -3.41
CA TRP A 148 21.05 4.84 -4.29
C TRP A 148 19.82 4.32 -3.52
N GLU A 149 20.05 3.48 -2.51
CA GLU A 149 19.02 2.99 -1.61
C GLU A 149 18.30 4.12 -0.86
N GLU A 150 19.01 5.19 -0.49
CA GLU A 150 18.42 6.35 0.17
C GLU A 150 17.50 7.13 -0.79
N TYR A 151 17.90 7.31 -2.05
CA TYR A 151 17.06 7.96 -3.07
C TYR A 151 15.80 7.16 -3.45
N THR A 152 15.87 5.84 -3.34
CA THR A 152 14.76 4.95 -3.67
C THR A 152 13.87 4.62 -2.46
N THR A 153 14.30 4.93 -1.24
CA THR A 153 13.50 4.74 -0.04
C THR A 153 12.33 5.74 -0.01
N ARG A 154 11.10 5.23 -0.16
CA ARG A 154 9.87 6.04 -0.20
C ARG A 154 8.96 5.70 0.98
N PRO A 155 9.04 6.39 2.13
CA PRO A 155 8.18 6.12 3.29
C PRO A 155 6.68 6.17 2.97
N GLN A 156 6.28 7.06 2.06
CA GLN A 156 4.91 7.22 1.58
C GLN A 156 4.37 6.00 0.80
N TYR A 157 5.24 5.06 0.41
CA TYR A 157 4.82 3.80 -0.22
C TYR A 157 4.16 2.83 0.77
N TYR A 158 4.32 3.07 2.07
CA TYR A 158 3.77 2.23 3.12
C TYR A 158 2.57 2.86 3.81
N SER A 159 1.74 2.03 4.41
CA SER A 159 0.71 2.47 5.36
C SER A 159 1.35 3.16 6.58
N SER A 160 0.57 4.01 7.24
CA SER A 160 0.99 4.64 8.48
C SER A 160 1.42 3.60 9.53
N PRO A 161 2.44 3.92 10.34
CA PRO A 161 2.86 3.05 11.44
C PRO A 161 1.78 2.98 12.51
N ARG A 162 1.96 2.08 13.47
CA ARG A 162 1.09 1.96 14.65
C ARG A 162 0.87 3.30 15.34
N SER A 163 -0.37 3.61 15.66
CA SER A 163 -0.72 4.82 16.41
C SER A 163 -1.71 4.55 17.53
N PHE A 164 -1.57 5.30 18.62
CA PHE A 164 -2.39 5.18 19.82
C PHE A 164 -3.22 6.46 19.99
N LYS A 165 -4.50 6.31 20.31
CA LYS A 165 -5.37 7.42 20.71
C LYS A 165 -6.07 7.07 22.00
N ILE A 166 -5.88 7.88 23.03
CA ILE A 166 -6.53 7.73 24.32
C ILE A 166 -7.42 8.95 24.53
N GLY A 167 -8.61 8.75 25.08
CA GLY A 167 -9.53 9.85 25.32
C GLY A 167 -10.70 9.44 26.19
N PHE A 168 -11.59 10.39 26.41
CA PHE A 168 -12.84 10.17 27.11
C PHE A 168 -13.99 10.90 26.41
N SER A 169 -15.22 10.48 26.70
CA SER A 169 -16.46 11.08 26.21
C SER A 169 -17.44 11.18 27.37
N LEU A 170 -18.22 12.27 27.39
CA LEU A 170 -19.25 12.55 28.39
C LEU A 170 -20.62 12.42 27.72
N ASP A 171 -21.46 11.53 28.25
CA ASP A 171 -22.86 11.42 27.84
C ASP A 171 -23.74 12.15 28.87
N PHE A 172 -24.61 13.04 28.39
CA PHE A 172 -25.58 13.83 29.19
C PHE A 172 -27.01 13.45 28.85
#